data_AF-A0A8D3A1H3-F1
#
_entry.id   AF-A0A8D3A1H3-F1
#
_cell.length_a   1.000
_cell.length_b   1.000
_cell.length_c   1.000
_cell.angle_alpha   90.00
_cell.angle_beta   90.00
_cell.angle_gamma   90.00
#
_symmetry.space_group_name_H-M   'P 1'
#
loop_
_entity.id
_entity.type
_entity.pdbx_description
1 polymer ?
#
loop_
_entity_poly.entity_id
_entity_poly.type
_entity_poly.pdbx_seq_one_letter_code
_entity_poly.pdbx_strand_id
1 'polypeptide(L)'
;MTPATTWWGKWAAMKTLERHTHTWTPQNSVHRIAFRQTNSPALSKVQWGPRQQQHPRVSASSSGRGPGCDIMDLLHSWGVELAVHLQTGYSRYGGLFSVASTVADLHTTFFWLFPVWFHLRRHAALRLVWVAVVGDWLNLVLKWILFGERPYWWVHETRFYGAGPVPSLQQFPITCETGPGSPSGHAMGAAGVWYVMVTALLSVATEKRCPPLLFKFLQIGLWMVMGLVALVVCMSRVYMAAHFPHQVIAGVITGVLVAEVVSKEIWIYSASMKRYLFTTLFLTSFAAGFYLLLKAAGVDLLWTLDKAQRWCVRPEWVHLDSTPFASLLRNMGTLFGLGLGLHSPLHTGTEGKDTSGAFKTVCIIVSLFLLQLLDGWTFSTENHTTFYFLSFGKSAVALLIPTSLVPWALSGICRAKKDTKNL
;
A
#
# COMPACT_ATOMS: atom_id res chain seq x y z
N MET A 1 17.58 30.86 18.20
CA MET A 1 17.27 29.64 18.98
C MET A 1 15.93 29.84 19.66
N THR A 2 14.89 29.21 19.12
CA THR A 2 13.49 29.27 19.59
C THR A 2 12.99 27.82 19.72
N PRO A 3 12.25 27.46 20.77
CA PRO A 3 12.10 26.05 21.13
C PRO A 3 10.91 25.39 20.42
N ALA A 4 11.18 24.19 19.89
CA ALA A 4 10.26 23.29 19.22
C ALA A 4 9.43 22.43 20.21
N THR A 5 8.77 23.06 21.19
CA THR A 5 8.06 22.33 22.29
C THR A 5 6.52 22.40 22.24
N THR A 6 5.91 23.01 21.23
CA THR A 6 4.45 23.29 21.26
C THR A 6 3.56 22.25 20.57
N TRP A 7 4.11 21.32 19.78
CA TRP A 7 3.31 20.31 19.07
C TRP A 7 3.07 19.03 19.90
N TRP A 8 4.12 18.51 20.55
CA TRP A 8 4.03 17.31 21.39
C TRP A 8 3.14 17.50 22.63
N GLY A 9 3.21 18.66 23.27
CA GLY A 9 2.35 18.99 24.41
C GLY A 9 0.87 19.11 24.05
N LYS A 10 0.56 19.64 22.86
CA LYS A 10 -0.82 19.74 22.35
C LYS A 10 -1.39 18.37 21.96
N TRP A 11 -0.58 17.50 21.34
CA TRP A 11 -0.98 16.12 21.04
C TRP A 11 -1.21 15.29 22.31
N ALA A 12 -0.34 15.40 23.31
CA ALA A 12 -0.50 14.72 24.59
C ALA A 12 -1.75 15.19 25.36
N ALA A 13 -2.03 16.50 25.38
CA ALA A 13 -3.20 17.07 26.04
C ALA A 13 -4.52 16.63 25.40
N MET A 14 -4.55 16.49 24.06
CA MET A 14 -5.71 16.01 23.33
C MET A 14 -6.03 14.54 23.66
N LYS A 15 -4.99 13.71 23.89
CA LYS A 15 -5.14 12.31 24.33
C LYS A 15 -5.53 12.13 25.81
N THR A 16 -5.19 13.07 26.68
CA THR A 16 -5.59 12.97 28.10
C THR A 16 -7.08 13.25 28.28
N LEU A 17 -7.68 14.08 27.42
CA LEU A 17 -9.13 14.32 27.41
C LEU A 17 -9.93 13.08 26.97
N GLU A 18 -9.41 12.26 26.04
CA GLU A 18 -10.01 10.98 25.64
C GLU A 18 -9.84 9.87 26.70
N ARG A 19 -8.82 9.96 27.56
CA ARG A 19 -8.57 8.94 28.58
C ARG A 19 -9.56 8.97 29.75
N HIS A 20 -10.26 10.08 29.96
CA HIS A 20 -11.23 10.22 31.06
C HIS A 20 -12.64 9.67 30.76
N THR A 21 -12.90 9.15 29.56
CA THR A 21 -14.16 8.45 29.24
C THR A 21 -14.05 6.92 29.32
N HIS A 22 -12.88 6.37 29.62
CA HIS A 22 -12.65 4.92 29.73
C HIS A 22 -11.77 4.57 30.93
N THR A 23 -12.33 4.62 32.14
CA THR A 23 -11.79 3.89 33.30
C THR A 23 -12.72 2.73 33.63
N TRP A 24 -12.37 1.53 33.16
CA TRP A 24 -12.90 0.27 33.66
C TRP A 24 -11.89 -0.31 34.67
N THR A 25 -12.33 -0.54 35.90
CA THR A 25 -11.55 -1.24 36.93
C THR A 25 -11.63 -2.75 36.70
N PRO A 26 -10.53 -3.52 36.78
CA PRO A 26 -10.58 -4.96 36.59
C PRO A 26 -10.97 -5.66 37.90
N GLN A 27 -12.10 -6.37 37.90
CA GLN A 27 -12.41 -7.37 38.92
C GLN A 27 -11.82 -8.72 38.50
N ASN A 28 -10.94 -9.25 39.35
CA ASN A 28 -10.30 -10.55 39.24
C ASN A 28 -11.31 -11.69 39.03
N SER A 29 -11.09 -12.52 38.01
CA SER A 29 -11.52 -13.92 38.02
C SER A 29 -10.52 -14.77 37.25
N VAL A 30 -9.74 -15.52 38.01
CA VAL A 30 -8.78 -16.52 37.54
C VAL A 30 -9.55 -17.76 37.14
N HIS A 31 -9.46 -18.18 35.87
CA HIS A 31 -9.76 -19.56 35.49
C HIS A 31 -8.67 -20.11 34.56
N ARG A 32 -7.93 -21.10 35.09
CA ARG A 32 -7.03 -21.98 34.34
C ARG A 32 -7.86 -22.83 33.38
N ILE A 33 -7.46 -22.87 32.11
CA ILE A 33 -7.93 -23.89 31.17
C ILE A 33 -6.88 -25.00 31.12
N ALA A 34 -7.24 -26.17 31.65
CA ALA A 34 -6.49 -27.40 31.49
C ALA A 34 -6.92 -28.08 30.18
N PHE A 35 -5.96 -28.44 29.34
CA PHE A 35 -6.16 -29.31 28.18
C PHE A 35 -6.46 -30.73 28.65
N ARG A 36 -7.55 -31.33 28.17
CA ARG A 36 -7.78 -32.78 28.22
C ARG A 36 -8.15 -33.27 26.83
N GLN A 37 -7.25 -34.08 26.26
CA GLN A 37 -7.44 -34.90 25.07
C GLN A 37 -8.37 -36.06 25.39
N THR A 38 -9.41 -36.31 24.58
CA THR A 38 -9.96 -37.65 24.34
C THR A 38 -10.58 -37.75 22.95
N ASN A 39 -10.32 -38.90 22.31
CA ASN A 39 -10.66 -39.30 20.93
C ASN A 39 -12.17 -39.56 20.70
N SER A 40 -12.66 -39.15 19.50
CA SER A 40 -13.66 -39.71 18.54
C SER A 40 -14.90 -40.52 18.99
N PRO A 41 -15.90 -40.80 18.10
CA PRO A 41 -16.67 -39.91 17.22
C PRO A 41 -18.21 -40.18 17.31
N ALA A 42 -19.10 -39.19 17.14
CA ALA A 42 -20.51 -39.46 16.82
C ALA A 42 -21.24 -38.24 16.21
N LEU A 43 -22.02 -38.53 15.17
CA LEU A 43 -22.95 -37.65 14.46
C LEU A 43 -24.10 -37.16 15.37
N SER A 44 -24.37 -35.86 15.36
CA SER A 44 -25.74 -35.34 15.44
C SER A 44 -25.83 -33.88 14.97
N LYS A 45 -26.77 -33.64 14.04
CA LYS A 45 -27.22 -32.33 13.57
C LYS A 45 -27.54 -31.40 14.75
N VAL A 46 -27.00 -30.18 14.75
CA VAL A 46 -27.48 -29.08 15.61
C VAL A 46 -27.87 -27.90 14.73
N GLN A 47 -29.15 -27.58 14.81
CA GLN A 47 -29.86 -26.52 14.12
C GLN A 47 -29.62 -25.20 14.89
N TRP A 48 -29.03 -24.20 14.24
CA TRP A 48 -28.76 -22.90 14.85
C TRP A 48 -29.98 -21.99 14.71
N GLY A 49 -30.69 -21.77 15.83
CA GLY A 49 -31.67 -20.69 15.98
C GLY A 49 -31.00 -19.38 16.41
N PRO A 50 -31.60 -18.20 16.11
CA PRO A 50 -30.99 -16.90 16.37
C PRO A 50 -30.99 -16.60 17.88
N ARG A 51 -29.81 -16.25 18.42
CA ARG A 51 -29.60 -15.91 19.82
C ARG A 51 -29.93 -14.43 20.04
N GLN A 52 -31.10 -14.14 20.63
CA GLN A 52 -31.41 -12.79 21.16
C GLN A 52 -30.53 -12.51 22.38
N GLN A 53 -29.70 -11.46 22.32
CA GLN A 53 -29.06 -10.88 23.49
C GLN A 53 -29.90 -9.69 23.97
N GLN A 54 -30.51 -9.83 25.15
CA GLN A 54 -31.12 -8.74 25.90
C GLN A 54 -30.03 -7.90 26.57
N HIS A 55 -29.99 -6.59 26.31
CA HIS A 55 -29.18 -5.63 27.05
C HIS A 55 -29.97 -5.04 28.22
N PRO A 56 -29.37 -4.90 29.43
CA PRO A 56 -30.01 -4.19 30.53
C PRO A 56 -29.93 -2.67 30.33
N ARG A 57 -31.05 -2.01 30.60
CA ARG A 57 -31.28 -0.56 30.48
C ARG A 57 -30.68 0.15 31.71
N VAL A 58 -29.70 1.04 31.50
CA VAL A 58 -29.21 1.96 32.54
C VAL A 58 -29.54 3.38 32.12
N SER A 59 -30.44 4.01 32.87
CA SER A 59 -30.75 5.43 32.79
C SER A 59 -29.72 6.23 33.59
N ALA A 60 -29.00 7.13 32.91
CA ALA A 60 -28.21 8.18 33.56
C ALA A 60 -28.56 9.53 32.95
N SER A 61 -29.16 10.39 33.76
CA SER A 61 -29.37 11.81 33.48
C SER A 61 -28.13 12.61 33.90
N SER A 62 -27.48 13.30 32.97
CA SER A 62 -26.58 14.41 33.32
C SER A 62 -26.43 15.40 32.15
N SER A 63 -26.98 16.59 32.36
CA SER A 63 -26.49 17.91 31.92
C SER A 63 -25.97 18.07 30.49
N GLY A 64 -26.88 18.47 29.60
CA GLY A 64 -26.75 19.70 28.81
C GLY A 64 -25.39 20.03 28.18
N ARG A 65 -25.00 19.27 27.15
CA ARG A 65 -24.35 19.80 25.96
C ARG A 65 -25.03 19.08 24.78
N GLY A 66 -25.66 19.83 23.88
CA GLY A 66 -26.33 19.25 22.71
C GLY A 66 -25.36 18.38 21.91
N PRO A 67 -25.84 17.45 21.05
CA PRO A 67 -24.97 16.61 20.24
C PRO A 67 -24.24 17.51 19.25
N GLY A 68 -23.07 18.00 19.65
CA GLY A 68 -22.12 18.61 18.74
C GLY A 68 -21.72 17.53 17.76
N CYS A 69 -22.23 17.61 16.54
CA CYS A 69 -21.80 16.80 15.43
C CYS A 69 -20.28 16.99 15.29
N ASP A 70 -19.50 15.95 15.60
CA ASP A 70 -18.06 15.99 15.35
C ASP A 70 -17.87 16.17 13.83
N ILE A 71 -17.09 17.17 13.43
CA ILE A 71 -16.81 17.48 12.03
C ILE A 71 -16.25 16.23 11.32
N MET A 72 -15.49 15.39 12.03
CA MET A 72 -14.97 14.14 11.50
C MET A 72 -16.05 13.09 11.28
N ASP A 73 -17.01 12.95 12.20
CA ASP A 73 -18.14 12.03 12.01
C ASP A 73 -19.05 12.48 10.86
N LEU A 74 -19.26 13.78 10.69
CA LEU A 74 -19.95 14.32 9.53
C LEU A 74 -19.21 13.96 8.24
N LEU A 75 -17.90 14.22 8.18
CA LEU A 75 -17.09 13.91 7.01
C LEU A 75 -17.08 12.41 6.68
N HIS A 76 -17.07 11.54 7.69
CA HIS A 76 -17.21 10.11 7.53
C HIS A 76 -18.59 9.71 7.03
N SER A 77 -19.68 10.29 7.56
CA SER A 77 -21.04 10.02 7.07
C SER A 77 -21.18 10.35 5.58
N TRP A 78 -20.70 11.52 5.15
CA TRP A 78 -20.69 11.89 3.73
C TRP A 78 -19.89 10.90 2.88
N GLY A 79 -18.78 10.39 3.42
CA GLY A 79 -17.99 9.35 2.78
C GLY A 79 -18.71 8.01 2.67
N VAL A 80 -19.45 7.59 3.70
CA VAL A 80 -20.29 6.38 3.68
C VAL A 80 -21.42 6.55 2.67
N GLU A 81 -22.12 7.69 2.67
CA GLU A 81 -23.19 7.99 1.72
C GLU A 81 -22.68 7.95 0.27
N LEU A 82 -21.50 8.52 0.01
CA LEU A 82 -20.88 8.43 -1.31
C LEU A 82 -20.55 6.98 -1.68
N ALA A 83 -20.00 6.19 -0.75
CA ALA A 83 -19.73 4.77 -1.00
C ALA A 83 -21.01 4.00 -1.33
N VAL A 84 -22.09 4.20 -0.57
CA VAL A 84 -23.40 3.60 -0.84
C VAL A 84 -23.95 4.06 -2.19
N HIS A 85 -23.84 5.34 -2.53
CA HIS A 85 -24.26 5.88 -3.82
C HIS A 85 -23.50 5.23 -4.98
N LEU A 86 -22.17 5.06 -4.85
CA LEU A 86 -21.36 4.39 -5.84
C LEU A 86 -21.72 2.90 -5.96
N GLN A 87 -21.91 2.20 -4.84
CA GLN A 87 -22.26 0.78 -4.82
C GLN A 87 -23.65 0.51 -5.41
N THR A 88 -24.62 1.38 -5.17
CA THR A 88 -26.00 1.20 -5.65
C THR A 88 -26.19 1.73 -7.08
N GLY A 89 -25.75 2.95 -7.36
CA GLY A 89 -25.93 3.62 -8.65
C GLY A 89 -24.96 3.16 -9.74
N TYR A 90 -23.78 2.67 -9.36
CA TYR A 90 -22.71 2.27 -10.29
C TYR A 90 -22.27 0.81 -10.12
N SER A 91 -23.16 -0.05 -9.59
CA SER A 91 -22.90 -1.50 -9.39
C SER A 91 -22.39 -2.22 -10.65
N ARG A 92 -22.88 -1.82 -11.84
CA ARG A 92 -22.43 -2.36 -13.14
C ARG A 92 -20.93 -2.14 -13.40
N TYR A 93 -20.34 -1.12 -12.78
CA TYR A 93 -18.90 -0.80 -12.89
C TYR A 93 -18.06 -1.45 -11.79
N GLY A 94 -18.63 -2.32 -10.94
CA GLY A 94 -17.89 -3.00 -9.87
C GLY A 94 -16.63 -3.72 -10.37
N GLY A 95 -16.68 -4.35 -11.55
CA GLY A 95 -15.51 -4.97 -12.17
C GLY A 95 -14.41 -3.96 -12.54
N LEU A 96 -14.79 -2.80 -13.10
CA LEU A 96 -13.86 -1.71 -13.40
C LEU A 96 -13.18 -1.20 -12.12
N PHE A 97 -13.96 -0.97 -11.06
CA PHE A 97 -13.40 -0.53 -9.78
C PHE A 97 -12.49 -1.58 -9.15
N SER A 98 -12.83 -2.86 -9.25
CA SER A 98 -11.96 -3.95 -8.79
C SER A 98 -10.63 -3.93 -9.53
N VAL A 99 -10.64 -3.90 -10.87
CA VAL A 99 -9.42 -3.83 -11.68
C VAL A 99 -8.62 -2.57 -11.37
N ALA A 100 -9.27 -1.41 -11.31
CA ALA A 100 -8.60 -0.15 -10.99
C ALA A 100 -7.89 -0.21 -9.64
N SER A 101 -8.51 -0.83 -8.64
CA SER A 101 -7.90 -1.00 -7.34
C SER A 101 -6.72 -1.97 -7.37
N THR A 102 -6.82 -3.10 -8.08
CA THR A 102 -5.72 -4.06 -8.21
C THR A 102 -4.53 -3.45 -8.97
N VAL A 103 -4.79 -2.73 -10.06
CA VAL A 103 -3.76 -2.07 -10.88
C VAL A 103 -3.06 -0.93 -10.13
N ALA A 104 -3.76 -0.27 -9.20
CA ALA A 104 -3.17 0.78 -8.38
C ALA A 104 -2.20 0.29 -7.30
N ASP A 105 -2.12 -1.02 -7.04
CA ASP A 105 -1.14 -1.59 -6.12
C ASP A 105 0.29 -1.44 -6.68
N LEU A 106 1.26 -1.17 -5.80
CA LEU A 106 2.67 -1.04 -6.17
C LEU A 106 3.26 -2.33 -6.74
N HIS A 107 2.62 -3.48 -6.51
CA HIS A 107 2.92 -4.72 -7.20
C HIS A 107 2.95 -4.54 -8.73
N THR A 108 1.96 -3.86 -9.30
CA THR A 108 1.91 -3.56 -10.75
C THR A 108 3.12 -2.72 -11.18
N THR A 109 3.52 -1.77 -10.33
CA THR A 109 4.67 -0.90 -10.57
C THR A 109 5.97 -1.71 -10.67
N PHE A 110 6.19 -2.66 -9.78
CA PHE A 110 7.42 -3.45 -9.75
C PHE A 110 7.43 -4.61 -10.76
N PHE A 111 6.30 -5.30 -10.96
CA PHE A 111 6.24 -6.50 -11.80
C PHE A 111 5.97 -6.19 -13.27
N TRP A 112 5.33 -5.07 -13.58
CA TRP A 112 4.95 -4.71 -14.97
C TRP A 112 5.65 -3.45 -15.47
N LEU A 113 5.52 -2.33 -14.75
CA LEU A 113 6.03 -1.05 -15.23
C LEU A 113 7.55 -0.96 -15.19
N PHE A 114 8.17 -1.43 -14.11
CA PHE A 114 9.61 -1.34 -13.92
C PHE A 114 10.42 -2.04 -15.03
N PRO A 115 10.18 -3.32 -15.41
CA PRO A 115 10.92 -3.99 -16.48
C PRO A 115 10.84 -3.24 -17.81
N VAL A 116 9.65 -2.74 -18.15
CA VAL A 116 9.40 -1.97 -19.38
C VAL A 116 10.21 -0.67 -19.35
N TRP A 117 10.05 0.13 -18.29
CA TRP A 117 10.77 1.39 -18.17
C TRP A 117 12.28 1.18 -18.05
N PHE A 118 12.75 0.09 -17.44
CA PHE A 118 14.18 -0.16 -17.25
C PHE A 118 14.91 -0.32 -18.59
N HIS A 119 14.35 -1.10 -19.50
CA HIS A 119 14.93 -1.32 -20.82
C HIS A 119 14.67 -0.16 -21.80
N LEU A 120 13.56 0.57 -21.65
CA LEU A 120 13.26 1.75 -22.47
C LEU A 120 14.05 3.00 -22.03
N ARG A 121 14.01 3.33 -20.73
CA ARG A 121 14.58 4.53 -20.12
C ARG A 121 14.96 4.28 -18.65
N ARG A 122 16.21 3.84 -18.41
CA ARG A 122 16.75 3.53 -17.07
C ARG A 122 16.47 4.61 -16.02
N HIS A 123 16.69 5.89 -16.32
CA HIS A 123 16.42 6.98 -15.36
C HIS A 123 14.96 7.02 -14.90
N ALA A 124 13.99 6.79 -15.79
CA ALA A 124 12.57 6.75 -15.43
C ALA A 124 12.26 5.55 -14.53
N ALA A 125 12.85 4.39 -14.82
CA ALA A 125 12.69 3.19 -14.00
C ALA A 125 13.25 3.36 -12.58
N LEU A 126 14.43 3.99 -12.44
CA LEU A 126 15.01 4.28 -11.13
C LEU A 126 14.12 5.23 -10.33
N ARG A 127 13.64 6.32 -10.95
CA ARG A 127 12.68 7.24 -10.31
C ARG A 127 11.43 6.51 -9.84
N LEU A 128 10.89 5.63 -10.68
CA LEU A 128 9.67 4.88 -10.41
C LEU A 128 9.82 4.00 -9.16
N VAL A 129 10.95 3.30 -9.00
CA VAL A 129 11.23 2.50 -7.78
C VAL A 129 11.42 3.40 -6.57
N TRP A 130 12.23 4.46 -6.67
CA TRP A 130 12.50 5.36 -5.55
C TRP A 130 11.23 6.06 -5.05
N VAL A 131 10.40 6.57 -5.96
CA VAL A 131 9.12 7.21 -5.62
C VAL A 131 8.15 6.21 -4.98
N ALA A 132 8.06 4.99 -5.52
CA ALA A 132 7.20 3.95 -4.95
C ALA A 132 7.63 3.55 -3.53
N VAL A 133 8.92 3.26 -3.33
CA VAL A 133 9.46 2.81 -2.04
C VAL A 133 9.39 3.91 -0.98
N VAL A 134 9.85 5.12 -1.30
CA VAL A 134 9.81 6.26 -0.35
C VAL A 134 8.36 6.67 -0.08
N GLY A 135 7.51 6.64 -1.10
CA GLY A 135 6.08 6.93 -0.98
C GLY A 135 5.36 5.97 -0.06
N ASP A 136 5.53 4.66 -0.23
CA ASP A 136 4.89 3.66 0.63
C ASP A 136 5.42 3.71 2.06
N TRP A 137 6.73 3.93 2.23
CA TRP A 137 7.31 4.12 3.55
C TRP A 137 6.73 5.36 4.27
N LEU A 138 6.56 6.47 3.54
CA LEU A 138 5.92 7.66 4.12
C LEU A 138 4.44 7.40 4.41
N ASN A 139 3.73 6.68 3.54
CA ASN A 139 2.34 6.27 3.75
C ASN A 139 2.21 5.48 5.05
N LEU A 140 3.10 4.52 5.28
CA LEU A 140 3.18 3.70 6.48
C LEU A 140 3.35 4.55 7.74
N VAL A 141 4.33 5.46 7.74
CA VAL A 141 4.58 6.36 8.87
C VAL A 141 3.37 7.26 9.14
N LEU A 142 2.78 7.85 8.10
CA LEU A 142 1.60 8.70 8.23
C LEU A 142 0.38 7.93 8.75
N LYS A 143 0.17 6.68 8.32
CA LYS A 143 -0.90 5.82 8.83
C LYS A 143 -0.82 5.62 10.34
N TRP A 144 0.39 5.42 10.85
CA TRP A 144 0.63 5.31 12.29
C TRP A 144 0.54 6.64 13.04
N ILE A 145 0.60 7.79 12.37
CA ILE A 145 0.45 9.10 13.01
C ILE A 145 -1.01 9.55 12.99
N LEU A 146 -1.73 9.28 11.89
CA LEU A 146 -3.07 9.83 11.64
C LEU A 146 -4.20 8.96 12.19
N PHE A 147 -3.95 7.69 12.54
CA PHE A 147 -4.94 6.79 13.13
C PHE A 147 -6.30 6.77 12.41
N GLY A 148 -6.29 6.83 11.07
CA GLY A 148 -7.52 6.95 10.29
C GLY A 148 -8.41 5.71 10.36
N GLU A 149 -9.70 5.92 10.60
CA GLU A 149 -10.76 4.91 10.51
C GLU A 149 -11.00 4.44 9.06
N ARG A 150 -11.71 3.32 8.87
CA ARG A 150 -12.19 2.88 7.55
C ARG A 150 -13.71 2.79 7.51
N PRO A 151 -14.35 3.03 6.34
CA PRO A 151 -15.80 3.04 6.22
C PRO A 151 -16.48 1.78 6.75
N TYR A 152 -15.96 0.60 6.38
CA TYR A 152 -16.66 -0.67 6.64
C TYR A 152 -16.76 -1.06 8.12
N TRP A 153 -15.87 -0.58 8.99
CA TRP A 153 -15.99 -0.79 10.44
C TRP A 153 -16.51 0.45 11.16
N TRP A 154 -16.17 1.66 10.68
CA TRP A 154 -16.59 2.90 11.31
C TRP A 154 -18.11 3.01 11.35
N VAL A 155 -18.79 2.59 10.28
CA VAL A 155 -20.26 2.63 10.17
C VAL A 155 -20.96 1.84 11.28
N HIS A 156 -20.30 0.82 11.85
CA HIS A 156 -20.85 -0.04 12.90
C HIS A 156 -20.49 0.42 14.32
N GLU A 157 -19.45 1.22 14.48
CA GLU A 157 -18.93 1.63 15.79
C GLU A 157 -19.22 3.09 16.12
N THR A 158 -19.52 3.90 15.11
CA THR A 158 -19.89 5.30 15.31
C THR A 158 -21.21 5.43 16.07
N ARG A 159 -21.29 6.45 16.92
CA ARG A 159 -22.54 6.85 17.58
C ARG A 159 -23.35 7.84 16.72
N PHE A 160 -22.80 8.25 15.57
CA PHE A 160 -23.39 9.27 14.70
C PHE A 160 -24.83 8.96 14.28
N TYR A 161 -25.11 7.70 13.92
CA TYR A 161 -26.46 7.29 13.49
C TYR A 161 -27.46 7.11 14.64
N GLY A 162 -27.00 7.12 15.91
CA GLY A 162 -27.85 6.93 17.08
C GLY A 162 -28.65 5.63 17.01
N ALA A 163 -29.98 5.72 17.15
CA ALA A 163 -30.90 4.59 16.98
C ALA A 163 -31.43 4.44 15.53
N GLY A 164 -30.96 5.28 14.61
CA GLY A 164 -31.36 5.27 13.21
C GLY A 164 -30.77 4.09 12.43
N PRO A 165 -31.28 3.83 11.21
CA PRO A 165 -30.76 2.76 10.37
C PRO A 165 -29.32 3.07 9.95
N VAL A 166 -28.43 2.10 10.19
CA VAL A 166 -27.03 2.16 9.75
C VAL A 166 -26.96 1.87 8.24
N PRO A 167 -26.27 2.70 7.43
CA PRO A 167 -26.12 2.44 6.00
C PRO A 167 -25.43 1.10 5.73
N SER A 168 -25.97 0.32 4.80
CA SER A 168 -25.39 -0.97 4.40
C SER A 168 -24.30 -0.78 3.35
N LEU A 169 -23.06 -1.08 3.72
CA LEU A 169 -21.91 -1.09 2.81
C LEU A 169 -21.62 -2.51 2.33
N GLN A 170 -21.45 -2.67 1.01
CA GLN A 170 -20.93 -3.91 0.44
C GLN A 170 -19.43 -4.01 0.72
N GLN A 171 -18.99 -5.21 1.09
CA GLN A 171 -17.58 -5.53 1.25
C GLN A 171 -17.11 -6.47 0.13
N PHE A 172 -15.84 -6.32 -0.23
CA PHE A 172 -15.15 -7.03 -1.28
C PHE A 172 -13.85 -7.65 -0.72
N PRO A 173 -13.19 -8.58 -1.42
CA PRO A 173 -11.94 -9.18 -0.94
C PRO A 173 -10.86 -8.18 -0.54
N ILE A 174 -10.81 -6.99 -1.17
CA ILE A 174 -9.83 -5.94 -0.86
C ILE A 174 -10.30 -4.94 0.21
N THR A 175 -11.51 -5.09 0.76
CA THR A 175 -12.07 -4.17 1.76
C THR A 175 -11.35 -4.31 3.10
N CYS A 176 -11.04 -5.54 3.51
CA CYS A 176 -10.61 -5.89 4.87
C CYS A 176 -9.10 -5.75 5.11
N GLU A 177 -8.51 -4.64 4.68
CA GLU A 177 -7.11 -4.33 4.95
C GLU A 177 -6.85 -4.07 6.44
N THR A 178 -5.75 -4.61 6.98
CA THR A 178 -5.45 -4.63 8.41
C THR A 178 -4.64 -3.43 8.92
N GLY A 179 -4.64 -2.31 8.20
CA GLY A 179 -3.88 -1.11 8.57
C GLY A 179 -4.77 0.13 8.62
N PRO A 180 -4.31 1.24 9.26
CA PRO A 180 -5.08 2.48 9.31
C PRO A 180 -5.43 3.03 7.93
N GLY A 181 -6.57 3.71 7.82
CA GLY A 181 -7.15 4.17 6.56
C GLY A 181 -6.50 5.42 5.96
N SER A 182 -5.84 6.28 6.75
CA SER A 182 -5.37 7.59 6.30
C SER A 182 -3.84 7.71 6.25
N PRO A 183 -3.22 8.13 5.12
CA PRO A 183 -3.82 8.35 3.80
C PRO A 183 -3.92 7.05 3.00
N SER A 184 -4.68 7.06 1.91
CA SER A 184 -4.82 5.87 1.05
C SER A 184 -3.52 5.55 0.30
N GLY A 185 -2.96 4.36 0.54
CA GLY A 185 -1.73 3.89 -0.10
C GLY A 185 -1.88 3.67 -1.61
N HIS A 186 -3.02 3.13 -2.05
CA HIS A 186 -3.30 2.93 -3.48
C HIS A 186 -3.37 4.25 -4.25
N ALA A 187 -4.09 5.25 -3.70
CA ALA A 187 -4.19 6.57 -4.32
C ALA A 187 -2.83 7.29 -4.34
N MET A 188 -2.06 7.17 -3.26
CA MET A 188 -0.71 7.74 -3.15
C MET A 188 0.29 7.10 -4.11
N GLY A 189 0.32 5.77 -4.17
CA GLY A 189 1.17 5.02 -5.10
C GLY A 189 0.83 5.31 -6.55
N ALA A 190 -0.46 5.25 -6.92
CA ALA A 190 -0.91 5.56 -8.28
C ALA A 190 -0.53 7.00 -8.68
N ALA A 191 -0.82 8.00 -7.84
CA ALA A 191 -0.48 9.38 -8.14
C ALA A 191 1.03 9.58 -8.33
N GLY A 192 1.86 9.00 -7.46
CA GLY A 192 3.32 9.13 -7.57
C GLY A 192 3.89 8.43 -8.82
N VAL A 193 3.42 7.22 -9.13
CA VAL A 193 3.88 6.44 -10.28
C VAL A 193 3.47 7.10 -11.60
N TRP A 194 2.22 7.55 -11.71
CA TRP A 194 1.75 8.25 -12.90
C TRP A 194 2.45 9.59 -13.10
N TYR A 195 2.75 10.32 -12.03
CA TYR A 195 3.57 11.53 -12.10
C TYR A 195 4.95 11.27 -12.72
N VAL A 196 5.63 10.20 -12.29
CA VAL A 196 6.93 9.80 -12.85
C VAL A 196 6.79 9.44 -14.33
N MET A 197 5.75 8.69 -14.73
CA MET A 197 5.54 8.33 -16.13
C MET A 197 5.24 9.54 -17.02
N VAL A 198 4.36 10.43 -16.59
CA VAL A 198 4.02 11.67 -17.32
C VAL A 198 5.26 12.53 -17.53
N THR A 199 6.00 12.80 -16.45
CA THR A 199 7.22 13.63 -16.53
C THR A 199 8.33 12.95 -17.34
N ALA A 200 8.43 11.61 -17.32
CA ALA A 200 9.35 10.88 -18.18
C ALA A 200 8.99 11.02 -19.67
N LEU A 201 7.71 10.86 -20.04
CA LEU A 201 7.25 11.03 -21.42
C LEU A 201 7.46 12.47 -21.92
N LEU A 202 7.21 13.47 -21.06
CA LEU A 202 7.49 14.86 -21.37
C LEU A 202 8.98 15.13 -21.58
N SER A 203 9.86 14.55 -20.74
CA SER A 203 11.32 14.62 -20.95
C SER A 203 11.72 14.06 -22.31
N VAL A 204 11.14 12.93 -22.74
CA VAL A 204 11.39 12.34 -24.06
C VAL A 204 10.94 13.28 -25.19
N ALA A 205 9.79 13.94 -25.05
CA ALA A 205 9.31 14.91 -26.04
C ALA A 205 10.23 16.13 -26.14
N THR A 206 10.74 16.61 -25.00
CA THR A 206 11.72 17.70 -24.94
C THR A 206 13.04 17.32 -25.61
N GLU A 207 13.58 16.13 -25.33
CA GLU A 207 14.80 15.61 -25.96
C GLU A 207 14.66 15.51 -27.49
N LYS A 208 13.49 15.11 -27.97
CA LYS A 208 13.17 15.01 -29.40
C LYS A 208 12.89 16.36 -30.08
N ARG A 209 13.00 17.48 -29.34
CA ARG A 209 12.72 18.84 -29.82
C ARG A 209 11.33 18.93 -30.47
N CYS A 210 10.31 18.34 -29.84
CA CYS A 210 8.94 18.41 -30.33
C CYS A 210 8.50 19.87 -30.54
N PRO A 211 7.73 20.17 -31.61
CA PRO A 211 7.20 21.51 -31.83
C PRO A 211 6.42 22.03 -30.61
N PRO A 212 6.51 23.33 -30.25
CA PRO A 212 5.93 23.86 -29.03
C PRO A 212 4.41 23.59 -28.88
N LEU A 213 3.65 23.68 -29.98
CA LEU A 213 2.22 23.38 -29.98
C LEU A 213 1.94 21.90 -29.68
N LEU A 214 2.66 20.98 -30.32
CA LEU A 214 2.51 19.55 -30.10
C LEU A 214 2.91 19.16 -28.67
N PHE A 215 3.99 19.76 -28.15
CA PHE A 215 4.40 19.56 -26.75
C PHE A 215 3.30 20.00 -25.78
N LYS A 216 2.67 21.16 -26.01
CA LYS A 216 1.57 21.65 -25.17
C LYS A 216 0.36 20.72 -25.21
N PHE A 217 -0.03 20.22 -26.38
CA PHE A 217 -1.12 19.25 -26.49
C PHE A 217 -0.78 17.92 -25.78
N LEU A 218 0.45 17.43 -25.95
CA LEU A 218 0.93 16.24 -25.24
C LEU A 218 0.90 16.44 -23.72
N GLN A 219 1.38 17.59 -23.23
CA GLN A 219 1.37 17.94 -21.82
C GLN A 219 -0.04 17.95 -21.26
N ILE A 220 -0.97 18.67 -21.89
CA ILE A 220 -2.38 18.70 -21.45
C ILE A 220 -2.97 17.29 -21.47
N GLY A 221 -2.76 16.54 -22.55
CA GLY A 221 -3.27 15.17 -22.69
C GLY A 221 -2.75 14.24 -21.59
N LEU A 222 -1.45 14.24 -21.32
CA LEU A 222 -0.84 13.38 -20.30
C LEU A 222 -1.33 13.72 -18.88
N TRP A 223 -1.45 15.00 -18.53
CA TRP A 223 -1.98 15.42 -17.23
C TRP A 223 -3.47 15.07 -17.09
N MET A 224 -4.26 15.20 -18.17
CA MET A 224 -5.66 14.78 -18.17
C MET A 224 -5.80 13.27 -17.98
N VAL A 225 -4.96 12.47 -18.64
CA VAL A 225 -4.94 11.00 -18.45
C VAL A 225 -4.56 10.64 -17.02
N MET A 226 -3.54 11.27 -16.44
CA MET A 226 -3.19 11.07 -15.04
C MET A 226 -4.34 11.44 -14.09
N GLY A 227 -5.00 12.58 -14.33
CA GLY A 227 -6.16 13.01 -13.55
C GLY A 227 -7.31 12.01 -13.61
N LEU A 228 -7.59 11.46 -14.79
CA LEU A 228 -8.60 10.42 -14.99
C LEU A 228 -8.24 9.14 -14.24
N VAL A 229 -6.99 8.67 -14.33
CA VAL A 229 -6.55 7.48 -13.61
C VAL A 229 -6.64 7.68 -12.10
N ALA A 230 -6.17 8.82 -11.58
CA ALA A 230 -6.27 9.15 -10.16
C ALA A 230 -7.74 9.19 -9.70
N LEU A 231 -8.64 9.77 -10.49
CA LEU A 231 -10.07 9.80 -10.18
C LEU A 231 -10.65 8.39 -10.11
N VAL A 232 -10.37 7.54 -11.11
CA VAL A 232 -10.88 6.16 -11.15
C VAL A 232 -10.34 5.34 -9.97
N VAL A 233 -9.07 5.51 -9.60
CA VAL A 233 -8.49 4.87 -8.40
C VAL A 233 -9.15 5.41 -7.12
N CYS A 234 -9.31 6.72 -6.96
CA CYS A 234 -9.97 7.29 -5.79
C CYS A 234 -11.41 6.77 -5.64
N MET A 235 -12.18 6.78 -6.73
CA MET A 235 -13.55 6.24 -6.75
C MET A 235 -13.58 4.75 -6.43
N SER A 236 -12.62 3.96 -6.94
CA SER A 236 -12.57 2.53 -6.64
C SER A 236 -12.34 2.26 -5.16
N ARG A 237 -11.46 3.02 -4.50
CA ARG A 237 -11.16 2.85 -3.08
C ARG A 237 -12.34 3.24 -2.16
N VAL A 238 -13.15 4.21 -2.59
CA VAL A 238 -14.41 4.57 -1.92
C VAL A 238 -15.49 3.53 -2.19
N TYR A 239 -15.64 3.07 -3.44
CA TYR A 239 -16.57 2.00 -3.82
C TYR A 239 -16.32 0.71 -3.04
N MET A 240 -15.06 0.35 -2.81
CA MET A 240 -14.67 -0.84 -2.04
C MET A 240 -14.86 -0.67 -0.53
N ALA A 241 -15.38 0.47 -0.05
CA ALA A 241 -15.52 0.80 1.37
C ALA A 241 -14.21 0.70 2.16
N ALA A 242 -13.06 0.80 1.48
CA ALA A 242 -11.74 0.65 2.07
C ALA A 242 -11.16 1.99 2.56
N HIS A 243 -11.61 3.11 1.99
CA HIS A 243 -11.16 4.46 2.35
C HIS A 243 -12.28 5.49 2.24
N PHE A 244 -12.19 6.53 3.06
CA PHE A 244 -13.02 7.73 2.92
C PHE A 244 -12.49 8.68 1.83
N PRO A 245 -13.32 9.58 1.26
CA PRO A 245 -12.91 10.52 0.21
C PRO A 245 -11.72 11.41 0.60
N HIS A 246 -11.70 11.91 1.83
CA HIS A 246 -10.59 12.76 2.30
C HIS A 246 -9.26 11.99 2.35
N GLN A 247 -9.29 10.68 2.62
CA GLN A 247 -8.10 9.83 2.71
C GLN A 247 -7.49 9.55 1.33
N VAL A 248 -8.33 9.38 0.30
CA VAL A 248 -7.85 9.20 -1.07
C VAL A 248 -7.33 10.52 -1.66
N ILE A 249 -7.98 11.65 -1.36
CA ILE A 249 -7.50 12.99 -1.74
C ILE A 249 -6.14 13.28 -1.10
N ALA A 250 -6.02 13.06 0.21
CA ALA A 250 -4.74 13.20 0.91
C ALA A 250 -3.67 12.29 0.30
N GLY A 251 -4.02 11.04 -0.04
CA GLY A 251 -3.15 10.12 -0.74
C GLY A 251 -2.62 10.68 -2.06
N VAL A 252 -3.49 11.18 -2.94
CA VAL A 252 -3.09 11.79 -4.22
C VAL A 252 -2.14 12.97 -4.00
N ILE A 253 -2.48 13.89 -3.10
CA ILE A 253 -1.65 15.07 -2.80
C ILE A 253 -0.26 14.63 -2.31
N THR A 254 -0.20 13.75 -1.31
CA THR A 254 1.08 13.26 -0.78
C THR A 254 1.87 12.50 -1.85
N GLY A 255 1.21 11.71 -2.71
CA GLY A 255 1.85 10.98 -3.80
C GLY A 255 2.53 11.88 -4.82
N VAL A 256 1.85 12.95 -5.25
CA VAL A 256 2.42 13.97 -6.15
C VAL A 256 3.59 14.69 -5.48
N LEU A 257 3.45 15.09 -4.21
CA LEU A 257 4.52 15.77 -3.47
C LEU A 257 5.77 14.90 -3.34
N VAL A 258 5.60 13.61 -2.97
CA VAL A 258 6.71 12.66 -2.88
C VAL A 258 7.38 12.49 -4.25
N ALA A 259 6.58 12.30 -5.30
CA ALA A 259 7.13 12.14 -6.65
C ALA A 259 7.93 13.36 -7.10
N GLU A 260 7.44 14.56 -6.81
CA GLU A 260 8.12 15.82 -7.12
C GLU A 260 9.44 15.98 -6.34
N VAL A 261 9.43 15.72 -5.03
CA VAL A 261 10.62 15.85 -4.17
C VAL A 261 11.67 14.81 -4.57
N VAL A 262 11.29 13.53 -4.62
CA VAL A 262 12.23 12.43 -4.93
C VAL A 262 12.77 12.55 -6.35
N SER A 263 11.98 13.04 -7.32
CA SER A 263 12.44 13.20 -8.70
C SER A 263 13.49 14.29 -8.89
N LYS A 264 13.58 15.27 -7.98
CA LYS A 264 14.60 16.34 -8.02
C LYS A 264 15.97 15.87 -7.53
N GLU A 265 16.01 14.75 -6.82
CA GLU A 265 17.24 14.24 -6.22
C GLU A 265 18.14 13.56 -7.24
N ILE A 266 19.22 14.24 -7.67
CA ILE A 266 20.15 13.73 -8.69
C ILE A 266 20.91 12.48 -8.20
N TRP A 267 21.10 12.34 -6.89
CA TRP A 267 21.90 11.26 -6.32
C TRP A 267 21.30 9.86 -6.56
N ILE A 268 19.99 9.75 -6.83
CA ILE A 268 19.31 8.47 -7.06
C ILE A 268 19.83 7.74 -8.30
N TYR A 269 20.35 8.48 -9.28
CA TYR A 269 20.85 7.92 -10.54
C TYR A 269 22.28 7.37 -10.45
N SER A 270 23.06 7.88 -9.49
CA SER A 270 24.47 7.51 -9.26
C SER A 270 24.68 6.86 -7.89
N ALA A 271 23.61 6.36 -7.28
CA ALA A 271 23.66 5.74 -5.97
C ALA A 271 24.52 4.47 -5.99
N SER A 272 25.53 4.42 -5.10
CA SER A 272 26.36 3.23 -4.91
C SER A 272 25.60 2.12 -4.17
N MET A 273 26.08 0.87 -4.28
CA MET A 273 25.53 -0.26 -3.51
C MET A 273 25.46 0.04 -1.99
N LYS A 274 26.49 0.71 -1.45
CA LYS A 274 26.50 1.14 -0.04
C LYS A 274 25.32 2.05 0.31
N ARG A 275 24.92 2.96 -0.60
CA ARG A 275 23.75 3.82 -0.39
C ARG A 275 22.46 3.02 -0.40
N TYR A 276 22.26 2.11 -1.36
CA TYR A 276 21.08 1.23 -1.37
C TYR A 276 20.97 0.41 -0.08
N LEU A 277 22.07 -0.18 0.38
CA LEU A 277 22.10 -0.93 1.63
C LEU A 277 21.80 -0.04 2.85
N PHE A 278 22.47 1.11 2.95
CA PHE A 278 22.27 2.04 4.06
C PHE A 278 20.85 2.58 4.11
N THR A 279 20.28 2.98 2.96
CA THR A 279 18.91 3.47 2.89
C THR A 279 17.91 2.37 3.25
N THR A 280 18.10 1.14 2.75
CA THR A 280 17.24 0.00 3.12
C THR A 280 17.27 -0.26 4.62
N LEU A 281 18.48 -0.29 5.22
CA LEU A 281 18.64 -0.48 6.66
C LEU A 281 18.03 0.69 7.46
N PHE A 282 18.27 1.93 7.03
CA PHE A 282 17.73 3.13 7.66
C PHE A 282 16.20 3.14 7.66
N LEU A 283 15.57 2.95 6.51
CA LEU A 283 14.09 2.96 6.39
C LEU A 283 13.46 1.85 7.23
N THR A 284 14.06 0.65 7.21
CA THR A 284 13.59 -0.49 8.03
C THR A 284 13.74 -0.19 9.52
N SER A 285 14.92 0.29 9.94
CA SER A 285 15.24 0.54 11.35
C SER A 285 14.41 1.69 11.90
N PHE A 286 14.17 2.73 11.10
CA PHE A 286 13.29 3.83 11.49
C PHE A 286 11.85 3.34 11.67
N ALA A 287 11.29 2.59 10.71
CA ALA A 287 9.92 2.12 10.82
C ALA A 287 9.74 1.17 12.02
N ALA A 288 10.68 0.24 12.23
CA ALA A 288 10.68 -0.65 13.40
C ALA A 288 10.85 0.12 14.71
N GLY A 289 11.80 1.06 14.77
CA GLY A 289 12.03 1.90 15.95
C GLY A 289 10.84 2.79 16.27
N PHE A 290 10.20 3.37 15.26
CA PHE A 290 9.01 4.20 15.42
C PHE A 290 7.81 3.36 15.89
N TYR A 291 7.63 2.16 15.35
CA TYR A 291 6.63 1.20 15.84
C TYR A 291 6.86 0.86 17.33
N LEU A 292 8.10 0.54 17.71
CA LEU A 292 8.44 0.23 19.11
C LEU A 292 8.22 1.43 20.03
N LEU A 293 8.52 2.65 19.56
CA LEU A 293 8.28 3.89 20.29
C LEU A 293 6.79 4.11 20.54
N LEU A 294 5.95 3.95 19.52
CA LEU A 294 4.49 4.06 19.65
C LEU A 294 3.94 3.01 20.63
N LYS A 295 4.44 1.78 20.54
CA LYS A 295 4.09 0.71 21.48
C LYS A 295 4.49 1.07 22.92
N ALA A 296 5.71 1.58 23.12
CA ALA A 296 6.19 2.02 24.43
C ALA A 296 5.41 3.21 25.00
N ALA A 297 4.92 4.10 24.13
CA ALA A 297 4.02 5.20 24.49
C ALA A 297 2.58 4.76 24.81
N GLY A 298 2.30 3.44 24.83
CA GLY A 298 0.99 2.87 25.16
C GLY A 298 -0.03 3.05 24.04
N VAL A 299 0.42 3.22 22.79
CA VAL A 299 -0.48 3.28 21.65
C VAL A 299 -0.81 1.87 21.20
N ASP A 300 -2.10 1.52 21.19
CA ASP A 300 -2.54 0.28 20.58
C ASP A 300 -2.32 0.37 19.07
N LEU A 301 -1.51 -0.54 18.51
CA LEU A 301 -1.22 -0.64 17.08
C LEU A 301 -1.97 -1.82 16.44
N LEU A 302 -2.57 -2.69 17.25
CA LEU A 302 -3.36 -3.84 16.81
C LEU A 302 -4.86 -3.50 16.74
N TRP A 303 -5.26 -2.30 17.16
CA TRP A 303 -6.65 -1.82 17.09
C TRP A 303 -7.30 -2.03 15.71
N THR A 304 -6.56 -1.79 14.62
CA THR A 304 -7.08 -2.00 13.25
C THR A 304 -7.25 -3.47 12.89
N LEU A 305 -6.41 -4.35 13.46
CA LEU A 305 -6.53 -5.79 13.26
C LEU A 305 -7.77 -6.33 13.98
N ASP A 306 -8.01 -5.89 15.22
CA ASP A 306 -9.22 -6.23 15.98
C ASP A 306 -10.49 -5.79 15.24
N LYS A 307 -10.53 -4.54 14.76
CA LYS A 307 -11.64 -4.03 13.94
C LYS A 307 -11.81 -4.82 12.65
N ALA A 308 -10.72 -5.16 11.96
CA ALA A 308 -10.78 -5.96 10.74
C ALA A 308 -11.34 -7.36 11.00
N GLN A 309 -10.89 -8.04 12.06
CA GLN A 309 -11.39 -9.37 12.44
C GLN A 309 -12.86 -9.35 12.86
N ARG A 310 -13.30 -8.26 13.51
CA ARG A 310 -14.67 -8.11 14.01
C ARG A 310 -15.69 -7.78 12.94
N TRP A 311 -15.33 -6.90 12.00
CA TRP A 311 -16.28 -6.30 11.06
C TRP A 311 -16.10 -6.76 9.61
N CYS A 312 -15.07 -7.54 9.31
CA CYS A 312 -14.97 -8.15 7.99
C CYS A 312 -16.03 -9.25 7.84
N VAL A 313 -16.79 -9.22 6.74
CA VAL A 313 -17.85 -10.21 6.46
C VAL A 313 -17.28 -11.62 6.28
N ARG A 314 -16.05 -11.73 5.78
CA ARG A 314 -15.38 -13.00 5.51
C ARG A 314 -13.98 -13.01 6.13
N PRO A 315 -13.71 -13.88 7.12
CA PRO A 315 -12.41 -13.90 7.80
C PRO A 315 -11.26 -14.21 6.83
N GLU A 316 -11.52 -14.94 5.73
CA GLU A 316 -10.52 -15.23 4.71
C GLU A 316 -10.02 -14.00 3.93
N TRP A 317 -10.72 -12.86 4.00
CA TRP A 317 -10.29 -11.59 3.38
C TRP A 317 -9.32 -10.79 4.26
N VAL A 318 -9.09 -11.22 5.51
CA VAL A 318 -8.13 -10.61 6.41
C VAL A 318 -6.75 -11.21 6.13
N HIS A 319 -6.01 -10.60 5.21
CA HIS A 319 -4.72 -11.12 4.75
C HIS A 319 -3.53 -10.54 5.54
N LEU A 320 -2.61 -11.40 5.96
CA LEU A 320 -1.34 -11.01 6.59
C LEU A 320 -0.47 -10.15 5.65
N ASP A 321 -0.61 -10.37 4.34
CA ASP A 321 0.09 -9.65 3.27
C ASP A 321 -0.31 -8.16 3.21
N SER A 322 -1.50 -7.82 3.73
CA SER A 322 -1.97 -6.44 3.86
C SER A 322 -1.41 -5.72 5.09
N THR A 323 -0.60 -6.41 5.91
CA THR A 323 -0.04 -5.80 7.11
C THR A 323 1.00 -4.73 6.77
N PRO A 324 1.11 -3.69 7.61
CA PRO A 324 2.10 -2.63 7.43
C PRO A 324 3.55 -3.13 7.29
N PHE A 325 3.92 -4.17 8.02
CA PHE A 325 5.26 -4.77 7.98
C PHE A 325 5.52 -5.60 6.71
N ALA A 326 4.50 -6.30 6.19
CA ALA A 326 4.64 -7.04 4.94
C ALA A 326 4.95 -6.09 3.78
N SER A 327 4.22 -4.97 3.69
CA SER A 327 4.48 -3.93 2.67
C SER A 327 5.88 -3.34 2.81
N LEU A 328 6.30 -3.01 4.04
CA LEU A 328 7.64 -2.50 4.33
C LEU A 328 8.71 -3.46 3.79
N LEU A 329 8.68 -4.74 4.17
CA LEU A 329 9.72 -5.69 3.76
C LEU A 329 9.73 -5.97 2.26
N ARG A 330 8.56 -6.00 1.60
CA ARG A 330 8.49 -6.08 0.13
C ARG A 330 9.21 -4.90 -0.52
N ASN A 331 8.97 -3.68 -0.04
CA ASN A 331 9.62 -2.48 -0.57
C ASN A 331 11.12 -2.41 -0.26
N MET A 332 11.54 -2.89 0.91
CA MET A 332 12.96 -2.99 1.26
C MET A 332 13.67 -4.04 0.41
N GLY A 333 13.02 -5.18 0.15
CA GLY A 333 13.49 -6.21 -0.78
C GLY A 333 13.65 -5.65 -2.19
N THR A 334 12.66 -4.91 -2.68
CA THR A 334 12.71 -4.20 -3.96
C THR A 334 13.89 -3.24 -4.05
N LEU A 335 14.08 -2.36 -3.05
CA LEU A 335 15.17 -1.39 -3.06
C LEU A 335 16.55 -2.07 -3.00
N PHE A 336 16.67 -3.10 -2.17
CA PHE A 336 17.88 -3.91 -2.06
C PHE A 336 18.19 -4.68 -3.34
N GLY A 337 17.19 -5.33 -3.94
CA GLY A 337 17.29 -6.07 -5.20
C GLY A 337 17.67 -5.17 -6.38
N LEU A 338 17.13 -3.95 -6.43
CA LEU A 338 17.56 -2.93 -7.40
C LEU A 338 19.04 -2.59 -7.20
N GLY A 339 19.46 -2.33 -5.96
CA GLY A 339 20.87 -2.07 -5.63
C GLY A 339 21.80 -3.20 -6.09
N LEU A 340 21.46 -4.45 -5.76
CA LEU A 340 22.22 -5.62 -6.21
C LEU A 340 22.23 -5.73 -7.75
N GLY A 341 21.10 -5.49 -8.39
CA GLY A 341 20.95 -5.61 -9.84
C GLY A 341 21.80 -4.62 -10.61
N LEU A 342 21.88 -3.37 -10.15
CA LEU A 342 22.67 -2.31 -10.79
C LEU A 342 24.18 -2.46 -10.56
N HIS A 343 24.58 -3.08 -9.45
CA HIS A 343 25.99 -3.18 -9.03
C HIS A 343 26.56 -4.61 -9.13
N SER A 344 25.78 -5.56 -9.64
CA SER A 344 26.22 -6.93 -9.86
C SER A 344 27.30 -6.98 -10.97
N PRO A 345 28.33 -7.84 -10.84
CA PRO A 345 29.29 -8.10 -11.92
C PRO A 345 28.62 -8.54 -13.23
N LEU A 346 27.44 -9.15 -13.13
CA LEU A 346 26.64 -9.56 -14.28
C LEU A 346 26.14 -8.36 -15.10
N HIS A 347 25.80 -7.26 -14.41
CA HIS A 347 25.32 -6.03 -15.05
C HIS A 347 26.45 -5.28 -15.76
N THR A 348 27.59 -5.10 -15.09
CA THR A 348 28.77 -4.43 -15.66
C THR A 348 29.34 -5.18 -16.87
N GLY A 349 29.20 -6.51 -16.91
CA GLY A 349 29.57 -7.33 -18.06
C GLY A 349 28.72 -7.07 -19.32
N THR A 350 27.49 -6.58 -19.14
CA THR A 350 26.49 -6.28 -20.19
C THR A 350 26.30 -4.81 -20.50
N GLU A 351 26.73 -3.88 -19.65
CA GLU A 351 26.63 -2.45 -19.93
C GLU A 351 27.38 -2.10 -21.23
N GLY A 352 26.67 -1.47 -22.16
CA GLY A 352 27.21 -1.04 -23.45
C GLY A 352 27.27 -2.13 -24.54
N LYS A 353 26.91 -3.39 -24.24
CA LYS A 353 26.89 -4.49 -25.22
C LYS A 353 25.46 -4.72 -25.71
N ASP A 354 25.24 -4.42 -26.99
CA ASP A 354 23.98 -4.60 -27.74
C ASP A 354 22.78 -3.75 -27.29
N THR A 355 22.79 -2.47 -27.68
CA THR A 355 21.70 -1.48 -27.53
C THR A 355 20.54 -1.65 -28.52
N SER A 356 20.52 -2.72 -29.32
CA SER A 356 19.51 -2.95 -30.36
C SER A 356 18.09 -2.96 -29.79
N GLY A 357 17.15 -2.34 -30.50
CA GLY A 357 15.73 -2.32 -30.11
C GLY A 357 15.16 -3.73 -29.93
N ALA A 358 15.56 -4.67 -30.80
CA ALA A 358 15.14 -6.07 -30.70
C ALA A 358 15.62 -6.74 -29.40
N PHE A 359 16.87 -6.48 -28.99
CA PHE A 359 17.42 -7.01 -27.74
C PHE A 359 16.62 -6.49 -26.53
N LYS A 360 16.33 -5.18 -26.49
CA LYS A 360 15.50 -4.57 -25.43
C LYS A 360 14.10 -5.19 -25.37
N THR A 361 13.46 -5.40 -26.52
CA THR A 361 12.13 -6.03 -26.57
C THR A 361 12.16 -7.46 -26.04
N VAL A 362 13.17 -8.26 -26.41
CA VAL A 362 13.33 -9.63 -25.88
C VAL A 362 13.57 -9.59 -24.37
N CYS A 363 14.43 -8.70 -23.87
CA CYS A 363 14.64 -8.53 -22.43
C CYS A 363 13.35 -8.20 -21.68
N ILE A 364 12.51 -7.31 -22.22
CA ILE A 364 11.21 -6.96 -21.64
C ILE A 364 10.30 -8.19 -21.59
N ILE A 365 10.12 -8.89 -22.71
CA ILE A 365 9.22 -10.05 -22.80
C ILE A 365 9.66 -11.17 -21.83
N VAL A 366 10.95 -11.52 -21.83
CA VAL A 366 11.49 -12.57 -20.96
C VAL A 366 11.41 -12.15 -19.49
N SER A 367 11.70 -10.90 -19.16
CA SER A 367 11.59 -10.40 -17.78
C SER A 367 10.15 -10.44 -17.29
N LEU A 368 9.19 -9.96 -18.08
CA LEU A 368 7.78 -10.00 -17.73
C LEU A 368 7.30 -11.45 -17.53
N PHE A 369 7.67 -12.37 -18.41
CA PHE A 369 7.34 -13.78 -18.28
C PHE A 369 7.88 -14.39 -16.98
N LEU A 370 9.17 -14.20 -16.68
CA LEU A 370 9.78 -14.70 -15.45
C LEU A 370 9.16 -14.07 -14.19
N LEU A 371 8.78 -12.79 -14.27
CA LEU A 371 8.10 -12.11 -13.16
C LEU A 371 6.69 -12.66 -12.93
N GLN A 372 5.95 -13.04 -13.96
CA GLN A 372 4.67 -13.73 -13.79
C GLN A 372 4.83 -15.10 -13.13
N LEU A 373 5.88 -15.85 -13.51
CA LEU A 373 6.20 -17.13 -12.83
C LEU A 373 6.54 -16.92 -11.36
N LEU A 374 7.34 -15.88 -11.06
CA LEU A 374 7.70 -15.51 -9.70
C LEU A 374 6.47 -15.05 -8.90
N ASP A 375 5.55 -14.32 -9.53
CA ASP A 375 4.34 -13.83 -8.88
C ASP A 375 3.44 -14.98 -8.41
N GLY A 376 3.32 -16.02 -9.23
CA GLY A 376 2.56 -17.24 -8.89
C GLY A 376 3.06 -18.00 -7.65
N TRP A 377 4.27 -17.71 -7.15
CA TRP A 377 4.76 -18.29 -5.90
C TRP A 377 4.16 -17.59 -4.68
N THR A 378 3.38 -18.34 -3.91
CA THR A 378 2.83 -17.95 -2.61
C THR A 378 3.56 -18.68 -1.49
N PHE A 379 3.63 -18.06 -0.31
CA PHE A 379 4.33 -18.61 0.85
C PHE A 379 3.33 -18.92 1.96
N SER A 380 3.58 -20.00 2.71
CA SER A 380 2.75 -20.33 3.88
C SER A 380 2.83 -19.21 4.92
N THR A 381 1.66 -18.83 5.44
CA THR A 381 1.51 -17.79 6.47
C THR A 381 1.63 -18.34 7.90
N GLU A 382 1.79 -19.65 8.08
CA GLU A 382 1.88 -20.30 9.39
C GLU A 382 3.10 -19.85 10.21
N ASN A 383 4.24 -19.62 9.55
CA ASN A 383 5.44 -19.09 10.18
C ASN A 383 5.72 -17.67 9.68
N HIS A 384 5.34 -16.67 10.49
CA HIS A 384 5.48 -15.25 10.15
C HIS A 384 6.92 -14.89 9.75
N THR A 385 7.94 -15.40 10.45
CA THR A 385 9.35 -15.08 10.17
C THR A 385 9.75 -15.57 8.77
N THR A 386 9.37 -16.81 8.43
CA THR A 386 9.63 -17.40 7.12
C THR A 386 8.89 -16.63 6.02
N PHE A 387 7.62 -16.30 6.25
CA PHE A 387 6.82 -15.50 5.32
C PHE A 387 7.48 -14.16 4.99
N TYR A 388 7.93 -13.43 6.01
CA TYR A 388 8.57 -12.13 5.86
C TYR A 388 9.91 -12.21 5.12
N PHE A 389 10.75 -13.19 5.46
CA PHE A 389 12.04 -13.38 4.80
C PHE A 389 11.89 -13.78 3.33
N LEU A 390 10.96 -14.71 3.03
CA LEU A 390 10.68 -15.13 1.67
C LEU A 390 10.05 -14.00 0.84
N SER A 391 9.17 -13.18 1.44
CA SER A 391 8.59 -12.01 0.77
C SER A 391 9.64 -10.97 0.42
N PHE A 392 10.58 -10.69 1.33
CA PHE A 392 11.74 -9.84 1.04
C PHE A 392 12.57 -10.41 -0.11
N GLY A 393 12.88 -11.72 -0.07
CA GLY A 393 13.64 -12.42 -1.10
C GLY A 393 12.97 -12.39 -2.47
N LYS A 394 11.66 -12.71 -2.54
CA LYS A 394 10.84 -12.61 -3.76
C LYS A 394 10.92 -11.22 -4.38
N SER A 395 10.78 -10.19 -3.54
CA SER A 395 10.83 -8.80 -3.99
C SER A 395 12.23 -8.39 -4.47
N ALA A 396 13.30 -8.84 -3.81
CA ALA A 396 14.66 -8.61 -4.29
C ALA A 396 14.92 -9.28 -5.64
N VAL A 397 14.51 -10.55 -5.79
CA VAL A 397 14.63 -11.29 -7.06
C VAL A 397 13.83 -10.62 -8.18
N ALA A 398 12.65 -10.08 -7.88
CA ALA A 398 11.82 -9.38 -8.87
C ALA A 398 12.57 -8.21 -9.53
N LEU A 399 13.43 -7.50 -8.80
CA LEU A 399 14.22 -6.41 -9.36
C LEU A 399 15.51 -6.90 -10.00
N LEU A 400 16.09 -8.02 -9.53
CA LEU A 400 17.27 -8.65 -10.12
C LEU A 400 17.04 -9.19 -11.53
N ILE A 401 15.86 -9.76 -11.78
CA ILE A 401 15.48 -10.36 -13.08
C ILE A 401 15.70 -9.40 -14.25
N PRO A 402 15.00 -8.24 -14.33
CA PRO A 402 15.13 -7.31 -15.46
C PRO A 402 16.44 -6.52 -15.45
N THR A 403 17.08 -6.35 -14.30
CA THR A 403 18.27 -5.49 -14.18
C THR A 403 19.56 -6.20 -14.57
N SER A 404 19.71 -7.49 -14.22
CA SER A 404 20.98 -8.20 -14.32
C SER A 404 20.85 -9.59 -14.91
N LEU A 405 19.91 -10.42 -14.42
CA LEU A 405 19.84 -11.85 -14.79
C LEU A 405 19.46 -12.04 -16.26
N VAL A 406 18.39 -11.39 -16.71
CA VAL A 406 17.89 -11.53 -18.10
C VAL A 406 18.87 -10.92 -19.11
N PRO A 407 19.36 -9.67 -18.95
CA PRO A 407 20.35 -9.11 -19.86
C PRO A 407 21.61 -9.98 -19.98
N TRP A 408 22.12 -10.47 -18.85
CA TRP A 408 23.31 -11.32 -18.81
C TRP A 408 23.09 -12.63 -19.57
N ALA A 409 22.01 -13.36 -19.28
CA ALA A 409 21.71 -14.63 -19.93
C ALA A 409 21.54 -14.47 -21.44
N LEU A 410 20.79 -13.45 -21.89
CA LEU A 410 20.57 -13.20 -23.31
C LEU A 410 21.86 -12.78 -24.03
N SER A 411 22.71 -11.97 -23.39
CA SER A 411 23.99 -11.59 -23.97
C SER A 411 24.93 -12.79 -24.16
N GLY A 412 24.92 -13.75 -23.22
CA GLY A 412 25.68 -14.99 -23.31
C GLY A 412 25.24 -15.86 -24.49
N ILE A 413 23.92 -16.03 -24.67
CA ILE A 413 23.34 -16.79 -25.78
C ILE A 413 23.65 -16.14 -27.13
N CYS A 414 23.54 -14.81 -27.23
CA CYS A 414 23.87 -14.07 -28.44
C CYS A 414 25.35 -14.21 -28.83
N ARG A 415 26.26 -14.22 -27.85
CA ARG A 415 27.69 -14.44 -28.09
C ARG A 415 27.98 -15.84 -28.58
N ALA A 416 27.47 -16.86 -27.89
CA ALA A 416 27.63 -18.25 -28.31
C ALA A 416 27.18 -18.47 -29.76
N LYS A 417 26.05 -17.86 -30.15
CA LYS A 417 25.53 -17.96 -31.53
C LYS A 417 26.38 -17.21 -32.57
N LYS A 418 27.07 -16.13 -32.20
CA LYS A 418 28.03 -15.44 -33.08
C LYS A 418 29.29 -16.28 -33.27
N ASP A 419 29.79 -16.89 -32.20
CA ASP A 419 30.99 -17.73 -32.26
C ASP A 419 30.77 -18.99 -33.11
N THR A 420 29.59 -19.62 -33.05
CA THR A 420 29.24 -20.77 -33.91
C THR A 420 29.00 -20.41 -35.38
N LYS A 421 28.72 -19.15 -35.71
CA LYS A 421 28.57 -18.71 -37.12
C LYS A 421 29.89 -18.32 -37.79
N ASN A 422 30.94 -18.12 -36.99
CA ASN A 422 32.26 -17.72 -37.45
C ASN A 422 33.26 -18.90 -37.50
N LEU A 423 32.87 -20.08 -37.01
CA LEU A 423 33.43 -21.38 -37.38
C LEU A 423 32.70 -21.93 -38.60
#